data_AF-A0A1Y1SF45-F1
#
_entry.id   AF-A0A1Y1SF45-F1
#
_cell.length_a   1.000
_cell.length_b   1.000
_cell.length_c   1.000
_cell.angle_alpha   90.00
_cell.angle_beta   90.00
_cell.angle_gamma   90.00
#
_symmetry.space_group_name_H-M   'P 1'
#
loop_
_entity.id
_entity.type
_entity.pdbx_description
1 polymer ?
#
loop_
_entity_poly.entity_id
_entity_poly.type
_entity_poly.pdbx_seq_one_letter_code
_entity_poly.pdbx_strand_id
1 'polypeptide(L)' 'MDQQQLLDVLRAIADLPPRCREVFVLYRFKSLSQAQIAEQLGISRNMVERHVMRAMRSCRAVMDTDA' A
#
# COMPACT_ATOMS: atom_id res chain seq x y z
N MET A 1 14.25 -11.70 11.00
CA MET A 1 12.91 -11.46 10.42
C MET A 1 11.98 -12.43 11.10
N ASP A 2 11.48 -12.02 12.25
CA ASP A 2 10.69 -12.85 13.14
C ASP A 2 9.31 -13.11 12.53
N GLN A 3 8.81 -14.34 12.68
CA GLN A 3 7.60 -14.81 12.02
C GLN A 3 6.33 -14.02 12.43
N GLN A 4 6.37 -13.36 13.60
CA GLN A 4 5.30 -12.47 14.07
C GLN A 4 5.21 -11.16 13.27
N GLN A 5 6.33 -10.55 12.92
CA GLN A 5 6.34 -9.31 12.10
C GLN A 5 5.68 -9.53 10.74
N LEU A 6 5.87 -10.70 10.13
CA LEU A 6 5.24 -11.02 8.85
C LEU A 6 3.71 -11.14 8.98
N LEU A 7 3.22 -11.73 10.07
CA LEU A 7 1.79 -11.91 10.34
C LEU A 7 1.09 -10.57 10.58
N ASP A 8 1.72 -9.65 11.30
CA ASP A 8 1.16 -8.32 11.53
C ASP A 8 1.13 -7.49 10.24
N VAL A 9 2.18 -7.58 9.43
CA VAL A 9 2.19 -6.98 8.08
C VAL A 9 1.12 -7.60 7.18
N LEU A 10 0.86 -8.90 7.26
CA LEU A 10 -0.19 -9.56 6.47
C LEU A 10 -1.60 -9.17 6.93
N ARG A 11 -1.85 -9.08 8.23
CA ARG A 11 -3.15 -8.62 8.78
C ARG A 11 -3.44 -7.18 8.41
N ALA A 12 -2.44 -6.33 8.57
CA ALA A 12 -2.45 -4.97 8.07
C ALA A 12 -2.84 -4.89 6.59
N ILE A 13 -2.12 -5.63 5.74
CA ILE A 13 -2.39 -5.69 4.31
C ILE A 13 -3.79 -6.26 4.00
N ALA A 14 -4.31 -7.15 4.84
CA ALA A 14 -5.67 -7.68 4.72
C ALA A 14 -6.76 -6.66 5.10
N ASP A 15 -6.48 -5.79 6.08
CA ASP A 15 -7.36 -4.68 6.47
C ASP A 15 -7.30 -3.50 5.48
N LEU A 16 -6.27 -3.44 4.63
CA LEU A 16 -6.23 -2.44 3.57
C LEU A 16 -7.29 -2.77 2.48
N PRO A 17 -7.99 -1.74 1.97
CA PRO A 17 -8.83 -1.90 0.78
C PRO A 17 -8.00 -2.49 -0.37
N PRO A 18 -8.58 -3.38 -1.20
CA PRO A 18 -7.85 -4.10 -2.24
C PRO A 18 -7.06 -3.18 -3.18
N ARG A 19 -7.61 -1.98 -3.46
CA ARG A 19 -6.95 -0.94 -4.26
C ARG A 19 -5.71 -0.34 -3.59
N CYS A 20 -5.72 -0.16 -2.26
CA CYS A 20 -4.56 0.38 -1.53
C CYS A 20 -3.42 -0.66 -1.49
N ARG A 21 -3.77 -1.94 -1.33
CA ARG A 21 -2.81 -3.05 -1.42
C ARG A 21 -2.17 -3.13 -2.80
N GLU A 22 -2.97 -3.07 -3.87
CA GLU A 22 -2.44 -3.08 -5.24
C GLU A 22 -1.50 -1.90 -5.51
N VAL A 23 -1.90 -0.69 -5.14
CA VAL A 23 -1.05 0.51 -5.26
C VAL A 23 0.27 0.32 -4.52
N PHE A 24 0.22 -0.20 -3.28
CA PHE A 24 1.43 -0.44 -2.49
C PHE A 24 2.34 -1.51 -3.12
N VAL A 25 1.77 -2.61 -3.62
CA VAL A 25 2.52 -3.67 -4.29
C VAL A 25 3.16 -3.15 -5.58
N LEU A 26 2.42 -2.43 -6.42
CA LEU A 26 2.94 -1.82 -7.65
C LEU A 26 4.04 -0.79 -7.35
N TYR A 27 3.88 -0.01 -6.27
CA TYR A 27 4.88 0.98 -5.87
C TYR A 27 6.14 0.34 -5.28
N ARG A 28 6.01 -0.65 -4.39
CA ARG A 28 7.15 -1.28 -3.68
C ARG A 28 7.83 -2.41 -4.46
N PHE A 29 7.07 -3.30 -5.08
CA PHE A 29 7.63 -4.46 -5.79
C PHE A 29 7.95 -4.13 -7.25
N LYS A 30 7.18 -3.25 -7.88
CA LYS A 30 7.39 -2.88 -9.29
C LYS A 30 8.08 -1.53 -9.48
N SER A 31 8.36 -0.80 -8.39
CA SER A 31 8.98 0.54 -8.43
C SER A 31 8.28 1.49 -9.41
N LEU A 32 6.96 1.31 -9.60
CA LEU A 32 6.19 2.08 -10.57
C LEU A 32 5.88 3.47 -10.04
N SER A 33 5.88 4.45 -10.95
CA SER A 33 5.44 5.81 -10.62
C SER A 33 3.93 5.86 -10.40
N GLN A 34 3.45 6.86 -9.66
CA GLN A 34 2.01 7.09 -9.46
C GLN A 34 1.24 7.21 -10.77
N ALA A 35 1.88 7.72 -11.83
CA ALA A 35 1.29 7.81 -13.17
C ALA A 35 1.09 6.42 -13.80
N GLN A 36 2.10 5.55 -13.73
CA GLN A 36 2.00 4.19 -14.24
C GLN A 36 1.01 3.35 -13.45
N ILE A 37 0.93 3.59 -12.13
CA ILE A 37 -0.08 2.96 -11.27
C ILE A 37 -1.49 3.42 -11.67
N ALA A 38 -1.66 4.70 -12.05
CA ALA A 38 -2.92 5.25 -12.54
C ALA A 38 -3.40 4.55 -13.82
N GLU A 39 -2.49 4.40 -14.79
CA GLU A 39 -2.76 3.68 -16.03
C GLU A 39 -3.04 2.20 -15.80
N GLN A 40 -2.23 1.52 -14.99
CA GLN A 40 -2.41 0.09 -14.66
C GLN A 40 -3.74 -0.19 -13.99
N LEU A 41 -4.16 0.67 -13.06
CA LEU A 41 -5.41 0.51 -12.31
C LEU A 41 -6.64 1.09 -13.03
N GLY A 42 -6.44 1.77 -14.15
CA GLY A 42 -7.50 2.45 -14.91
C GLY A 42 -8.18 3.58 -14.12
N ILE A 43 -7.44 4.26 -13.24
CA ILE A 43 -7.96 5.33 -12.37
C ILE A 43 -7.19 6.63 -12.61
N SER A 44 -7.80 7.77 -12.30
CA SER A 44 -7.13 9.06 -12.42
C SER A 44 -5.95 9.20 -11.46
N ARG A 45 -4.92 9.98 -11.83
CA ARG A 45 -3.77 10.29 -10.95
C ARG A 45 -4.21 10.83 -9.58
N ASN A 46 -5.26 11.65 -9.55
CA ASN A 46 -5.86 12.15 -8.31
C ASN A 46 -6.45 11.03 -7.41
N MET A 47 -7.04 10.00 -8.03
CA MET A 47 -7.50 8.80 -7.30
C MET A 47 -6.31 8.00 -6.78
N VAL A 48 -5.25 7.81 -7.59
CA VAL A 48 -4.01 7.17 -7.14
C VAL A 48 -3.44 7.90 -5.94
N GLU A 49 -3.34 9.23 -6.00
CA GLU A 49 -2.78 10.03 -4.92
C GLU A 49 -3.59 9.87 -3.63
N ARG A 50 -4.94 9.89 -3.70
CA ARG A 50 -5.80 9.57 -2.55
C ARG A 50 -5.60 8.14 -2.05
N HIS A 51 -5.43 7.17 -2.95
CA HIS A 51 -5.18 5.78 -2.59
C HIS A 51 -3.78 5.57 -1.99
N VAL A 52 -2.74 6.23 -2.50
CA VAL A 52 -1.39 6.24 -1.95
C VAL A 52 -1.40 6.86 -0.57
N MET A 53 -2.10 7.99 -0.39
CA MET A 53 -2.20 8.66 0.91
C MET A 53 -2.95 7.79 1.94
N ARG A 54 -4.01 7.09 1.51
CA ARG A 54 -4.71 6.08 2.34
C ARG A 54 -3.82 4.87 2.64
N ALA A 55 -3.15 4.33 1.63
CA ALA A 55 -2.26 3.19 1.76
C ALA A 55 -1.09 3.53 2.70
N MET A 56 -0.50 4.71 2.57
CA MET A 56 0.55 5.20 3.48
C MET A 56 0.03 5.40 4.89
N ARG A 57 -1.17 5.96 5.10
CA ARG A 57 -1.76 6.05 6.45
C ARG A 57 -2.01 4.69 7.07
N SER A 58 -2.55 3.75 6.31
CA SER A 58 -2.79 2.38 6.80
C SER A 58 -1.48 1.60 7.00
N CYS A 59 -0.48 1.76 6.12
CA CYS A 59 0.83 1.13 6.30
C CYS A 59 1.60 1.77 7.46
N ARG A 60 1.44 3.07 7.69
CA ARG A 60 2.06 3.75 8.83
C ARG A 60 1.51 3.25 10.14
N ALA A 61 0.22 2.95 10.25
CA ALA A 61 -0.35 2.31 11.44
C ALA A 61 0.31 0.96 11.81
N VAL A 62 0.99 0.33 10.84
CA VAL A 62 1.54 -1.02 10.94
C VAL A 62 3.06 -0.95 11.06
N MET A 63 3.67 0.04 10.42
CA MET A 63 5.10 0.35 10.52
C MET A 63 5.46 1.21 11.74
N ASP A 64 4.52 2.00 12.31
CA ASP A 64 4.69 2.69 13.62
C ASP A 64 4.47 1.73 14.81
N THR A 65 4.11 0.45 14.59
CA THR A 65 4.20 -0.59 15.64
C THR A 65 5.64 -1.11 15.78
N ASP A 66 6.60 -0.20 15.66
CA ASP A 66 8.02 -0.39 15.95
C ASP A 66 8.44 0.85 16.76
N ALA A 67 7.98 0.89 18.01
CA ALA A 67 8.37 1.85 19.04
C ALA A 67 8.69 1.09 20.34
#